data_AF-A0A3E2GXU4-F1
#
_entry.id   AF-A0A3E2GXU4-F1
#
_cell.length_a   1.000
_cell.length_b   1.000
_cell.length_c   1.000
_cell.angle_alpha   90.00
_cell.angle_beta   90.00
_cell.angle_gamma   90.00
#
_symmetry.space_group_name_H-M   'P 1'
#
loop_
_entity.id
_entity.type
_entity.pdbx_description
1 polymer ?
#
loop_
_entity_poly.entity_id
_entity_poly.type
_entity_poly.pdbx_seq_one_letter_code
_entity_poly.pdbx_strand_id
1 'polypeptide(L)'
;MSYNVYKIKYTIAIPDPDMPSPRYHHVIFVETHADGGGVIHNVTGDITSGMHYETENSGRPENSETFFEKEYLGKTKAVDYLFNID
;
A
#
# COMPACT_ATOMS: atom_id res chain seq x y z
N MET A 1 11.72 7.67 -17.21
CA MET A 1 10.49 7.90 -16.41
C MET A 1 10.68 7.26 -15.05
N SER A 2 10.15 7.84 -13.98
CA SER A 2 10.31 7.34 -12.61
C SER A 2 9.00 7.50 -11.85
N TYR A 3 8.67 6.55 -10.98
CA TYR A 3 7.48 6.57 -10.15
C TYR A 3 7.83 6.91 -8.71
N ASN A 4 6.99 7.71 -8.07
CA ASN A 4 7.13 7.99 -6.65
C ASN A 4 6.67 6.78 -5.85
N VAL A 5 7.39 6.46 -4.78
CA VAL A 5 7.09 5.35 -3.89
C VAL A 5 6.77 5.91 -2.52
N TYR A 6 5.67 5.44 -1.95
CA TYR A 6 5.15 5.86 -0.67
C TYR A 6 4.88 4.67 0.23
N LYS A 7 5.01 4.87 1.53
CA LYS A 7 4.43 4.00 2.54
C LYS A 7 3.09 4.59 2.96
N ILE A 8 2.04 3.81 2.86
CA ILE A 8 0.71 4.19 3.33
C ILE A 8 0.41 3.43 4.61
N LYS A 9 -0.24 4.11 5.55
CA LYS A 9 -0.79 3.51 6.77
C LYS A 9 -2.31 3.57 6.67
N TYR A 10 -2.96 2.42 6.79
CA TYR A 10 -4.40 2.31 6.93
C TYR A 10 -4.76 1.91 8.36
N THR A 11 -5.85 2.47 8.90
CA THR A 11 -6.43 2.00 10.15
C THR A 11 -6.96 0.58 9.98
N ILE A 12 -6.86 -0.21 11.04
CA ILE A 12 -7.41 -1.58 11.08
C ILE A 12 -8.71 -1.57 11.87
N ALA A 13 -9.73 -2.27 11.36
CA ALA A 13 -11.04 -2.32 11.99
C ALA A 13 -11.02 -3.09 13.32
N ILE A 14 -10.27 -4.20 13.38
CA ILE A 14 -10.16 -5.05 14.56
C ILE A 14 -8.67 -5.27 14.85
N PRO A 15 -8.08 -4.53 15.81
CA PRO A 15 -6.73 -4.80 16.28
C PRO A 15 -6.68 -6.10 17.09
N ASP A 16 -5.58 -6.82 16.96
CA ASP A 16 -5.26 -7.95 17.85
C ASP A 16 -5.12 -7.45 19.30
N PRO A 17 -5.97 -7.92 20.24
CA PRO A 17 -5.98 -7.43 21.62
C PRO A 17 -4.69 -7.77 22.39
N ASP A 18 -3.93 -8.77 21.95
CA ASP A 18 -2.68 -9.18 22.59
C ASP A 18 -1.46 -8.40 22.04
N MET A 19 -1.67 -7.47 21.11
CA MET A 19 -0.63 -6.62 20.55
C MET A 19 -0.76 -5.14 20.98
N PRO A 20 0.36 -4.42 21.12
CA PRO A 20 0.34 -3.00 21.49
C PRO A 20 -0.35 -2.14 20.43
N SER A 21 -1.22 -1.23 20.89
CA SER A 21 -1.98 -0.29 20.06
C SER A 21 -1.36 1.12 20.07
N PRO A 22 -1.53 1.93 19.01
CA PRO A 22 -2.26 1.62 17.76
C PRO A 22 -1.43 0.83 16.74
N ARG A 23 -2.09 0.00 15.94
CA ARG A 23 -1.50 -0.68 14.77
C ARG A 23 -2.16 -0.19 13.48
N TYR A 24 -1.37 -0.19 12.42
CA TYR A 24 -1.81 0.17 11.08
C TYR A 24 -1.47 -0.94 10.10
N HIS A 25 -2.31 -1.10 9.10
CA HIS A 25 -1.96 -1.88 7.92
C HIS A 25 -1.01 -1.05 7.06
N HIS A 26 0.22 -1.54 6.89
CA HIS A 26 1.24 -0.86 6.10
C HIS A 26 1.27 -1.40 4.69
N VAL A 27 1.22 -0.51 3.72
CA VAL A 27 1.36 -0.88 2.30
C VAL A 27 2.39 0.00 1.60
N ILE A 28 2.97 -0.52 0.52
CA ILE A 28 3.81 0.27 -0.38
C ILE A 28 2.96 0.68 -1.57
N PHE A 29 2.85 1.98 -1.82
CA PHE A 29 2.13 2.54 -2.95
C PHE A 29 3.12 3.11 -3.95
N VAL A 30 3.02 2.66 -5.21
CA VAL A 30 3.79 3.19 -6.32
C VAL A 30 2.85 4.02 -7.19
N GLU A 31 3.08 5.31 -7.26
CA GLU A 31 2.25 6.26 -8.02
C GLU A 31 2.64 6.19 -9.51
N THR A 32 1.87 5.41 -10.27
CA THR A 32 2.13 5.13 -11.69
C THR A 32 1.23 5.91 -12.64
N HIS A 33 0.05 6.36 -12.18
CA HIS A 33 -0.94 7.04 -13.01
C HIS A 33 -0.86 8.56 -12.85
N ALA A 34 -1.13 9.30 -13.93
CA ALA A 34 -1.05 10.76 -13.95
C ALA A 34 -2.12 11.45 -13.08
N ASP A 35 -3.21 10.74 -12.76
CA ASP A 35 -4.28 11.19 -11.89
C ASP A 35 -3.94 11.02 -10.39
N GLY A 36 -2.76 10.49 -10.05
CA GLY A 36 -2.34 10.19 -8.68
C GLY A 36 -2.76 8.79 -8.18
N GLY A 37 -3.35 7.98 -9.06
CA GLY A 37 -3.52 6.55 -8.84
C GLY A 37 -2.21 5.78 -9.03
N GLY A 38 -2.24 4.49 -8.73
CA GLY A 38 -1.04 3.68 -8.70
C GLY A 38 -1.30 2.22 -8.41
N VAL A 39 -0.26 1.55 -7.94
CA VAL A 39 -0.28 0.15 -7.56
C VAL A 39 0.05 0.07 -6.08
N ILE A 40 -0.75 -0.68 -5.34
CA ILE A 40 -0.50 -1.02 -3.95
C ILE A 40 0.16 -2.40 -3.91
N HIS A 41 1.22 -2.51 -3.13
CA HIS A 41 1.86 -3.76 -2.74
C HIS A 41 1.64 -3.95 -1.24
N ASN A 42 1.02 -5.05 -0.86
CA ASN A 42 0.71 -5.32 0.53
C ASN A 42 0.89 -6.80 0.88
N VAL A 43 0.80 -7.09 2.17
CA VAL A 43 0.73 -8.45 2.69
C VAL A 43 -0.59 -8.58 3.42
N THR A 44 -1.47 -9.41 2.89
CA THR A 44 -2.80 -9.67 3.42
C THR A 44 -2.97 -11.16 3.73
N GLY A 45 -4.10 -11.56 4.28
CA GLY A 45 -4.39 -12.93 4.69
C GLY A 45 -4.74 -13.03 6.17
N ASP A 46 -4.88 -14.26 6.63
CA ASP A 46 -5.29 -14.58 7.99
C ASP A 46 -4.35 -15.61 8.64
N ILE A 47 -4.46 -15.80 9.94
CA ILE A 47 -3.56 -16.71 10.70
C ILE A 47 -3.75 -18.17 10.28
N THR A 48 -4.93 -18.54 9.79
CA THR A 48 -5.28 -19.92 9.45
C THR A 48 -4.85 -20.31 8.03
N SER A 49 -4.96 -19.38 7.07
CA SER A 49 -4.57 -19.56 5.67
C SER A 49 -3.14 -19.07 5.38
N GLY A 50 -2.59 -18.25 6.28
CA GLY A 50 -1.27 -17.65 6.15
C GLY A 50 -1.31 -16.24 5.57
N MET A 51 -0.19 -15.54 5.74
CA MET A 51 0.02 -14.23 5.13
C MET A 51 0.55 -14.42 3.71
N HIS A 52 0.00 -13.70 2.75
CA HIS A 52 0.43 -13.70 1.36
C HIS A 52 0.62 -12.28 0.84
N TYR A 53 1.53 -12.15 -0.10
CA TYR A 53 1.79 -10.90 -0.79
C TYR A 53 0.80 -10.72 -1.93
N GLU A 54 0.22 -9.53 -2.03
CA GLU A 54 -0.73 -9.16 -3.08
C GLU A 54 -0.37 -7.79 -3.67
N THR A 55 -0.79 -7.60 -4.92
CA THR A 55 -0.66 -6.35 -5.67
C THR A 55 -1.98 -5.99 -6.33
N GLU A 56 -2.40 -4.74 -6.19
CA GLU A 56 -3.67 -4.26 -6.72
C GLU A 56 -3.53 -2.86 -7.34
N ASN A 57 -4.29 -2.59 -8.40
CA ASN A 57 -4.43 -1.24 -8.93
C ASN A 57 -5.36 -0.45 -8.00
N SER A 58 -4.93 0.72 -7.58
CA SER A 58 -5.68 1.60 -6.69
C SER A 58 -5.70 3.02 -7.21
N GLY A 59 -6.79 3.72 -6.94
CA GLY A 59 -6.81 5.18 -7.00
C GLY A 59 -5.92 5.80 -5.91
N ARG A 60 -6.10 7.10 -5.69
CA ARG A 60 -5.39 7.85 -4.63
C ARG A 60 -5.63 7.22 -3.26
N PRO A 61 -4.58 6.84 -2.50
CA PRO A 61 -4.72 6.27 -1.17
C PRO A 61 -5.54 7.14 -0.21
N GLU A 62 -5.47 8.47 -0.38
CA GLU A 62 -6.15 9.49 0.43
C GLU A 62 -7.68 9.45 0.28
N ASN A 63 -8.20 8.77 -0.75
CA ASN A 63 -9.64 8.62 -0.95
C ASN A 63 -10.24 7.48 -0.11
N SER A 64 -9.42 6.64 0.53
CA SER A 64 -9.91 5.56 1.40
C SER A 64 -10.34 6.11 2.76
N GLU A 65 -11.48 5.65 3.28
CA GLU A 65 -11.94 6.00 4.64
C GLU A 65 -10.99 5.51 5.74
N THR A 66 -10.22 4.46 5.47
CA THR A 66 -9.22 3.91 6.40
C THR A 66 -7.88 4.61 6.31
N PHE A 67 -7.71 5.60 5.42
CA PHE A 67 -6.44 6.30 5.25
C PHE A 67 -6.02 7.00 6.54
N PHE A 68 -4.80 6.72 7.00
CA PHE A 68 -4.22 7.38 8.17
C PHE A 68 -3.07 8.30 7.80
N GLU A 69 -2.09 7.80 7.04
CA GLU A 69 -0.87 8.56 6.74
C GLU A 69 -0.23 8.10 5.42
N LYS A 70 0.42 9.05 4.73
CA LYS A 70 1.26 8.82 3.55
C LYS A 70 2.65 9.38 3.79
N GLU A 71 3.64 8.50 3.72
CA GLU A 71 5.06 8.81 3.92
C GLU A 71 5.82 8.57 2.62
N TYR A 72 6.55 9.57 2.12
CA TYR A 72 7.35 9.43 0.91
C TYR A 72 8.62 8.64 1.18
N LEU A 73 8.86 7.57 0.43
CA LEU A 73 10.03 6.72 0.57
C LEU A 73 11.11 6.99 -0.48
N GLY A 74 10.74 7.46 -1.67
CA GLY A 74 11.69 7.71 -2.75
C GLY A 74 11.08 7.55 -4.14
N LYS A 75 11.94 7.26 -5.12
CA LYS A 75 11.51 6.99 -6.50
C LYS A 75 12.11 5.68 -7.00
N THR A 76 11.34 4.98 -7.82
CA THR A 76 11.82 3.86 -8.63
C THR A 76 11.87 4.26 -10.10
N LYS A 77 12.79 3.69 -10.88
CA LYS A 77 12.78 3.89 -12.34
C LYS A 77 11.67 3.05 -12.94
N ALA A 78 10.94 3.62 -13.89
CA ALA A 78 9.86 2.91 -14.56
C ALA A 78 10.36 1.62 -15.26
N VAL A 79 11.59 1.64 -15.78
CA VAL A 79 12.20 0.47 -16.45
C VAL A 79 12.51 -0.69 -15.50
N ASP A 80 12.68 -0.40 -14.21
CA ASP A 80 12.98 -1.42 -13.18
C ASP A 80 11.68 -1.91 -12.50
N TYR A 81 10.55 -1.22 -12.74
CA TYR A 81 9.25 -1.51 -12.15
C TYR A 81 8.34 -2.21 -13.16
N LEU A 82 8.50 -3.53 -13.26
CA LEU A 82 7.89 -4.38 -14.29
C LEU A 82 6.46 -4.86 -13.98
N PHE A 83 5.75 -4.19 -13.08
CA PHE A 83 4.34 -4.53 -12.85
C PHE A 83 3.53 -4.12 -14.08
N ASN A 84 2.67 -5.02 -14.58
CA ASN A 84 1.81 -4.73 -15.73
C ASN A 84 0.79 -3.66 -15.32
N ILE A 85 1.10 -2.42 -15.68
CA ILE A 85 0.18 -1.29 -15.60
C ILE A 85 -0.70 -1.42 -16.86
N ASP A 86 -1.79 -2.18 -16.77
CA ASP A 86 -2.81 -2.30 -17.82
C ASP A 86 -3.58 -0.98 -18.01
#